data_AF-A0A0F9NV79-F1
#
_entry.id   AF-A0A0F9NV79-F1
#
_cell.length_a   1.000
_cell.length_b   1.000
_cell.length_c   1.000
_cell.angle_alpha   90.00
_cell.angle_beta   90.00
_cell.angle_gamma   90.00
#
_symmetry.space_group_name_H-M   'P 1'
#
loop_
_entity.id
_entity.type
_entity.pdbx_description
1 polymer ?
#
loop_
_entity_poly.entity_id
_entity_poly.type
_entity_poly.pdbx_seq_one_letter_code
_entity_poly.pdbx_strand_id
1 'polypeptide(L)'
;MLQLKPGVFIGTLSALVGEKLWKKIREKQGDGGAIWIKATNNEQRYKLTISGKTNWSINDFDGIQLITHPLKKSIKRKIDLQEKGDKQIKEINEEASVIQSTSNVTWNTEGTPKGFITRKVLFNYKNSKILSSFSGTSNYEGYPPEILWEKPWIEDIKIIGKSLVSFLNNIKNLQEMCFYDKKLMCLDIETTDYLPKAYEGFVNIIGVSIIDLREIKSKNFPLILFQAYNMTREKTRAPLLLKIIEPYLKDVDTLLVFNRNFDIKIINTIVNKFSLKITLPKKIVDLQEHFPSLVRLENFLSSQVGVKRAYTSKFKYSEYYKLFKGKGKKGFDKKIEPIGTYNLTDTLTPLFTYLILNSNKKQNKKYQGDN
;
A
#
# COMPACT_ATOMS: atom_id res chain seq x y z
N MET A 1 5.38 -25.00 -57.43
CA MET A 1 5.04 -24.15 -56.26
C MET A 1 3.57 -24.28 -56.01
N LEU A 2 3.19 -24.61 -54.79
CA LEU A 2 1.84 -24.87 -54.33
C LEU A 2 1.39 -23.72 -53.44
N GLN A 3 0.14 -23.28 -53.57
CA GLN A 3 -0.48 -22.35 -52.63
C GLN A 3 -1.14 -23.14 -51.50
N LEU A 4 -0.58 -23.08 -50.29
CA LEU A 4 -1.10 -23.81 -49.13
C LEU A 4 -2.38 -23.16 -48.58
N LYS A 5 -2.45 -21.83 -48.65
CA LYS A 5 -3.62 -21.01 -48.32
C LYS A 5 -3.52 -19.66 -49.06
N PRO A 6 -4.58 -18.85 -49.12
CA PRO A 6 -4.52 -17.52 -49.73
C PRO A 6 -3.29 -16.73 -49.24
N GLY A 7 -2.48 -16.25 -50.18
CA GLY A 7 -1.23 -15.53 -49.89
C GLY A 7 -0.05 -16.37 -49.36
N VAL A 8 -0.11 -17.70 -49.23
CA VAL A 8 1.04 -18.51 -48.78
C VAL A 8 1.43 -19.56 -49.80
N PHE A 9 2.68 -19.48 -50.27
CA PHE A 9 3.22 -20.29 -51.34
C PHE A 9 4.44 -21.07 -50.87
N ILE A 10 4.51 -22.36 -51.22
CA ILE A 10 5.63 -23.26 -50.89
C ILE A 10 6.08 -24.04 -52.12
N GLY A 11 7.36 -24.38 -52.22
CA GLY A 11 7.79 -25.41 -53.15
C GLY A 11 9.29 -25.50 -53.39
N THR A 12 9.70 -26.64 -53.94
CA THR A 12 11.06 -26.99 -54.36
C THR A 12 11.23 -26.72 -55.86
N LEU A 13 11.32 -25.45 -56.24
CA LEU A 13 11.56 -25.04 -57.63
C LEU A 13 13.00 -24.58 -57.81
N SER A 14 13.50 -24.62 -59.05
CA SER A 14 14.77 -23.95 -59.38
C SER A 14 14.66 -22.46 -59.09
N ALA A 15 15.78 -21.83 -58.73
CA ALA A 15 15.81 -20.41 -58.35
C ALA A 15 15.18 -19.53 -59.45
N LEU A 16 15.50 -19.78 -60.73
CA LEU A 16 14.98 -19.02 -61.86
C LEU A 16 13.45 -19.14 -62.01
N VAL A 17 12.91 -20.36 -61.92
CA VAL A 17 11.47 -20.59 -62.06
C VAL A 17 10.72 -20.03 -60.84
N GLY A 18 11.29 -20.21 -59.64
CA GLY A 18 10.77 -19.65 -58.40
C GLY A 18 10.66 -18.13 -58.46
N GLU A 19 11.72 -17.42 -58.84
CA GLU A 19 11.72 -15.96 -58.91
C GLU A 19 10.74 -15.43 -59.98
N LYS A 20 10.62 -16.10 -61.13
CA LYS A 20 9.63 -15.73 -62.16
C LYS A 20 8.19 -15.86 -61.65
N LEU A 21 7.88 -16.94 -60.94
CA LEU A 21 6.55 -17.13 -60.36
C LEU A 21 6.29 -16.18 -59.18
N TRP A 22 7.31 -15.93 -58.36
CA TRP A 22 7.23 -14.97 -57.26
C TRP A 22 6.96 -13.55 -57.76
N LYS A 23 7.60 -13.14 -58.86
CA LYS A 23 7.31 -11.86 -59.54
C LYS A 23 5.83 -11.77 -59.94
N LYS A 24 5.28 -12.81 -60.60
CA LYS A 24 3.86 -12.85 -60.97
C LYS A 24 2.92 -12.79 -59.77
N ILE A 25 3.27 -13.41 -58.65
CA ILE A 25 2.48 -13.33 -57.42
C ILE A 25 2.46 -11.90 -56.89
N ARG A 26 3.61 -11.23 -56.81
CA ARG A 26 3.69 -9.84 -56.33
C ARG A 26 2.88 -8.89 -57.21
N GLU A 27 2.86 -9.11 -58.52
CA GLU A 27 2.06 -8.32 -59.47
C GLU A 27 0.55 -8.54 -59.30
N LYS A 28 0.12 -9.73 -58.84
CA LYS A 28 -1.29 -10.10 -58.72
C LYS A 28 -1.85 -10.02 -57.29
N GLN A 29 -1.02 -9.74 -56.27
CA GLN A 29 -1.44 -9.82 -54.86
C GLN A 29 -2.36 -8.67 -54.40
N GLY A 30 -2.51 -7.60 -55.18
CA GLY A 30 -3.32 -6.43 -54.82
C GLY A 30 -2.85 -5.77 -53.50
N ASP A 31 -3.82 -5.32 -52.69
CA ASP A 31 -3.57 -4.74 -51.36
C ASP A 31 -3.26 -5.77 -50.26
N GLY A 32 -3.34 -7.06 -50.60
CA GLY A 32 -3.04 -8.16 -49.69
C GLY A 32 -1.55 -8.35 -49.46
N GLY A 33 -1.20 -9.45 -48.80
CA GLY A 33 0.18 -9.85 -48.61
C GLY A 33 0.41 -11.30 -49.02
N ALA A 34 1.63 -11.58 -49.45
CA ALA A 34 2.08 -12.90 -49.86
C ALA A 34 3.32 -13.32 -49.07
N ILE A 35 3.39 -14.59 -48.73
CA ILE A 35 4.54 -15.26 -48.11
C ILE A 35 4.97 -16.37 -49.05
N TRP A 36 6.25 -16.40 -49.37
CA TRP A 36 6.86 -17.48 -50.12
C TRP A 36 7.94 -18.17 -49.30
N ILE A 37 7.81 -19.49 -49.19
CA ILE A 37 8.77 -20.38 -48.55
C ILE A 37 9.48 -21.15 -49.68
N LYS A 38 10.75 -20.83 -49.93
CA LYS A 38 11.57 -21.52 -50.92
C LYS A 38 12.60 -22.41 -50.26
N ALA A 39 12.82 -23.60 -50.80
CA ALA A 39 13.94 -24.43 -50.40
C ALA A 39 15.27 -23.73 -50.74
N THR A 40 16.24 -23.78 -49.83
CA THR A 40 17.57 -23.21 -50.03
C THR A 40 18.60 -24.05 -49.27
N ASN A 41 19.87 -23.95 -49.66
CA ASN A 41 20.95 -24.64 -48.96
C ASN A 41 21.49 -23.77 -47.80
N ASN A 42 20.67 -23.55 -46.78
CA ASN A 42 21.07 -22.95 -45.49
C ASN A 42 20.73 -23.92 -44.36
N GLU A 43 21.07 -23.58 -43.12
CA GLU A 43 20.85 -24.43 -41.94
C GLU A 43 19.37 -24.83 -41.75
N GLN A 44 18.45 -23.91 -42.02
CA GLN A 44 17.01 -24.18 -41.93
C GLN A 44 16.45 -24.93 -43.15
N ARG A 45 17.25 -25.12 -44.22
CA ARG A 45 16.87 -25.68 -45.53
C ARG A 45 15.78 -24.92 -46.29
N TYR A 46 15.39 -23.73 -45.81
CA TYR A 46 14.43 -22.87 -46.46
C TYR A 46 14.73 -21.38 -46.25
N LYS A 47 14.17 -20.54 -47.11
CA LYS A 47 14.15 -19.09 -46.98
C LYS A 47 12.72 -18.57 -47.09
N LEU A 48 12.34 -17.74 -46.13
CA LEU A 48 11.07 -17.02 -46.11
C LEU A 48 11.23 -15.68 -46.82
N THR A 49 10.24 -15.31 -47.63
CA THR A 49 10.14 -13.99 -48.26
C THR A 49 8.70 -13.49 -48.12
N ILE A 50 8.53 -12.23 -47.73
CA ILE A 50 7.21 -11.59 -47.58
C ILE A 50 7.10 -10.45 -48.60
N SER A 51 5.90 -10.26 -49.14
CA SER A 51 5.54 -9.08 -49.94
C SER A 51 4.15 -8.58 -49.55
N GLY A 52 3.91 -7.28 -49.70
CA GLY A 52 2.62 -6.66 -49.39
C GLY A 52 2.32 -6.55 -47.90
N LYS A 53 1.05 -6.28 -47.56
CA LYS A 53 0.62 -6.07 -46.18
C LYS A 53 0.35 -7.42 -45.50
N THR A 54 1.20 -7.80 -44.56
CA THR A 54 0.98 -8.98 -43.72
C THR A 54 1.09 -8.62 -42.23
N ASN A 55 0.40 -9.38 -41.39
CA ASN A 55 0.56 -9.32 -39.93
C ASN A 55 1.83 -10.07 -39.48
N TRP A 56 2.81 -10.28 -40.36
CA TRP A 56 4.00 -11.07 -40.04
C TRP A 56 5.23 -10.33 -40.54
N SER A 57 6.29 -10.34 -39.75
CA SER A 57 7.61 -9.88 -40.19
C SER A 57 8.62 -11.00 -39.98
N ILE A 58 9.59 -11.09 -40.88
CA ILE A 58 10.72 -12.02 -40.76
C ILE A 58 11.86 -11.24 -40.12
N ASN A 59 12.40 -11.74 -39.03
CA ASN A 59 13.61 -11.23 -38.41
C ASN A 59 14.69 -12.29 -38.50
N ASP A 60 15.91 -11.85 -38.79
CA ASP A 60 17.10 -12.69 -38.76
C ASP A 60 17.70 -12.65 -37.35
N PHE A 61 17.94 -13.83 -36.78
CA PHE A 61 18.62 -14.00 -35.50
C PHE A 61 19.78 -14.95 -35.71
N ASP A 62 20.97 -14.38 -35.90
CA ASP A 62 22.22 -15.14 -36.04
C ASP A 62 22.15 -16.18 -37.18
N GLY A 63 21.60 -15.79 -38.34
CA GLY A 63 21.46 -16.67 -39.51
C GLY A 63 20.20 -17.55 -39.52
N ILE A 64 19.40 -17.52 -38.45
CA ILE A 64 18.11 -18.21 -38.35
C ILE A 64 16.97 -17.23 -38.62
N GLN A 65 16.12 -17.52 -39.62
CA GLN A 65 14.93 -16.72 -39.90
C GLN A 65 13.79 -17.11 -38.95
N LEU A 66 13.31 -16.13 -38.17
CA LEU A 66 12.15 -16.26 -37.29
C LEU A 66 11.00 -15.36 -37.75
N ILE A 67 9.77 -15.84 -37.60
CA ILE A 67 8.57 -15.06 -37.92
C ILE A 67 8.05 -14.41 -36.62
N THR A 68 7.87 -13.09 -36.62
CA THR A 68 7.20 -12.36 -35.54
C THR A 68 5.80 -11.94 -35.95
N HIS A 69 4.84 -12.22 -35.07
CA HIS A 69 3.48 -11.69 -35.12
C HIS A 69 3.41 -10.40 -34.28
N PRO A 70 2.62 -9.38 -34.67
CA PRO A 70 2.35 -8.25 -33.80
C PRO A 70 1.70 -8.75 -32.51
N LEU A 71 2.29 -8.36 -31.37
CA LEU A 71 1.81 -8.75 -30.05
C LEU A 71 0.32 -8.44 -29.91
N LYS A 72 -0.46 -9.40 -29.39
CA LYS A 72 -1.85 -9.13 -28.98
C LYS A 72 -1.86 -7.91 -28.06
N LYS A 73 -2.77 -6.96 -28.28
CA LYS A 73 -2.92 -5.73 -27.48
C LYS A 73 -2.90 -5.99 -25.97
N SER A 74 -3.40 -7.14 -25.51
CA SER A 74 -3.38 -7.54 -24.10
C SER A 74 -1.99 -7.85 -23.54
N ILE A 75 -1.10 -8.43 -24.34
CA ILE A 75 0.28 -8.76 -23.94
C ILE A 75 1.13 -7.49 -23.96
N LYS A 76 1.00 -6.68 -25.01
CA LYS A 76 1.65 -5.35 -25.06
C LYS A 76 1.26 -4.49 -23.85
N ARG A 77 -0.03 -4.49 -23.48
CA ARG A 77 -0.52 -3.78 -22.29
C ARG A 77 0.04 -4.33 -20.98
N LYS A 78 0.30 -5.65 -20.86
CA LYS A 78 0.94 -6.24 -19.68
C LYS A 78 2.42 -5.87 -19.59
N ILE A 79 3.14 -5.92 -20.71
CA ILE A 79 4.56 -5.52 -20.79
C ILE A 79 4.70 -4.03 -20.48
N ASP A 80 3.89 -3.18 -21.11
CA ASP A 80 3.87 -1.73 -20.84
C ASP A 80 3.53 -1.40 -19.38
N LEU A 81 2.67 -2.20 -18.72
CA LEU A 81 2.32 -2.05 -17.30
C LEU A 81 3.45 -2.50 -16.38
N GLN A 82 4.21 -3.53 -16.77
CA GLN A 82 5.32 -4.07 -16.01
C GLN A 82 6.55 -3.15 -16.12
N GLU A 83 6.90 -2.69 -17.33
CA GLU A 83 7.97 -1.70 -17.54
C GLU A 83 7.68 -0.35 -16.86
N LYS A 84 6.42 0.09 -16.86
CA LYS A 84 6.00 1.25 -16.05
C LYS A 84 6.12 0.99 -14.55
N GLY A 85 5.79 -0.22 -14.10
CA GLY A 85 5.97 -0.65 -12.71
C GLY A 85 7.43 -0.59 -12.29
N ASP A 86 8.34 -1.13 -13.11
CA ASP A 86 9.78 -1.19 -12.82
C ASP A 86 10.44 0.20 -12.81
N LYS A 87 10.05 1.07 -13.76
CA LYS A 87 10.51 2.46 -13.79
C LYS A 87 10.02 3.26 -12.58
N GLN A 88 8.75 3.04 -12.19
CA GLN A 88 8.15 3.67 -11.02
C GLN A 88 8.74 3.13 -9.71
N ILE A 89 9.11 1.86 -9.63
CA ILE A 89 9.83 1.28 -8.47
C ILE A 89 11.22 1.92 -8.33
N LYS A 90 11.93 2.19 -9.44
CA LYS A 90 13.20 2.94 -9.41
C LYS A 90 13.00 4.36 -8.87
N GLU A 91 12.03 5.10 -9.40
CA GLU A 91 11.70 6.46 -8.92
C GLU A 91 11.26 6.46 -7.44
N ILE A 92 10.48 5.48 -6.99
CA ILE A 92 10.07 5.30 -5.58
C ILE A 92 11.28 5.01 -4.67
N ASN A 93 12.22 4.18 -5.13
CA ASN A 93 13.43 3.86 -4.36
C ASN A 93 14.39 5.04 -4.29
N GLU A 94 14.49 5.85 -5.35
CA GLU A 94 15.24 7.11 -5.35
C GLU A 94 14.60 8.12 -4.39
N GLU A 95 13.27 8.34 -4.44
CA GLU A 95 12.55 9.21 -3.50
C GLU A 95 12.68 8.74 -2.04
N ALA A 96 12.70 7.43 -1.79
CA ALA A 96 12.85 6.86 -0.45
C ALA A 96 14.29 6.91 0.10
N SER A 97 15.30 6.93 -0.77
CA SER A 97 16.73 6.95 -0.38
C SER A 97 17.19 8.29 0.21
N VAL A 98 16.43 9.37 -0.01
CA VAL A 98 16.67 10.70 0.57
C VAL A 98 16.24 10.77 2.05
N ILE A 99 15.60 9.72 2.57
CA ILE A 99 15.10 9.66 3.95
C ILE A 99 16.24 9.21 4.90
N GLN A 100 17.26 10.06 5.13
CA GLN A 100 18.03 10.10 6.39
C GLN A 100 19.04 11.27 6.50
N SER A 101 19.02 11.93 7.67
CA SER A 101 19.92 13.00 8.18
C SER A 101 19.69 14.38 7.52
N THR A 102 19.35 15.48 8.22
CA THR A 102 19.80 15.99 9.53
C THR A 102 18.84 17.07 10.06
N SER A 103 18.96 17.35 11.36
CA SER A 103 18.32 18.46 12.07
C SER A 103 18.72 19.84 11.54
N ASN A 104 17.76 20.60 11.01
CA ASN A 104 17.43 21.98 11.40
C ASN A 104 16.26 22.52 10.56
N VAL A 105 15.25 23.08 11.23
CA VAL A 105 13.91 23.35 10.70
C VAL A 105 13.82 24.68 9.98
N THR A 106 13.34 24.66 8.73
CA THR A 106 12.45 25.67 8.11
C THR A 106 11.72 25.02 6.92
N TRP A 107 10.38 24.95 6.95
CA TRP A 107 9.50 24.40 5.89
C TRP A 107 9.93 23.04 5.28
N ASN A 108 9.98 21.95 6.08
CA ASN A 108 10.51 20.67 5.57
C ASN A 108 9.45 19.81 4.83
N THR A 109 9.63 19.64 3.52
CA THR A 109 9.10 18.48 2.77
C THR A 109 9.98 17.24 2.97
N GLU A 110 10.99 17.34 3.84
CA GLU A 110 12.08 16.38 4.00
C GLU A 110 11.53 14.98 4.34
N GLY A 111 11.83 14.03 3.46
CA GLY A 111 11.34 12.66 3.53
C GLY A 111 9.84 12.44 3.24
N THR A 112 9.09 13.48 2.84
CA THR A 112 7.67 13.36 2.43
C THR A 112 7.54 13.44 0.91
N PRO A 113 7.15 12.33 0.24
CA PRO A 113 7.03 12.30 -1.22
C PRO A 113 6.03 13.32 -1.75
N LYS A 114 6.22 13.77 -3.00
CA LYS A 114 5.28 14.70 -3.64
C LYS A 114 3.86 14.13 -3.66
N GLY A 115 2.88 14.93 -3.26
CA GLY A 115 1.49 14.52 -3.13
C GLY A 115 1.22 13.68 -1.88
N PHE A 116 2.08 13.74 -0.87
CA PHE A 116 1.87 13.07 0.42
C PHE A 116 1.86 14.06 1.58
N ILE A 117 1.24 13.61 2.67
CA ILE A 117 1.23 14.27 3.98
C ILE A 117 1.65 13.22 5.00
N THR A 118 2.43 13.60 6.00
CA THR A 118 2.63 12.79 7.21
C THR A 118 2.19 13.56 8.45
N ARG A 119 1.74 12.82 9.44
CA ARG A 119 1.26 13.33 10.72
C ARG A 119 1.81 12.47 11.83
N LYS A 120 2.27 13.09 12.90
CA LYS A 120 2.77 12.43 14.09
C LYS A 120 2.22 13.06 15.35
N VAL A 121 1.72 12.22 16.25
CA VAL A 121 1.29 12.62 17.60
C VAL A 121 2.15 11.87 18.60
N LEU A 122 2.68 12.58 19.59
CA LEU A 122 3.46 12.00 20.66
C LEU A 122 2.82 12.33 21.99
N PHE A 123 2.49 11.30 22.76
CA PHE A 123 2.05 11.41 24.14
C PHE A 123 3.17 10.97 25.07
N ASN A 124 3.53 11.82 26.03
CA ASN A 124 4.53 11.54 27.06
C ASN A 124 3.93 11.79 28.44
N TYR A 125 4.34 10.97 29.41
CA TYR A 125 4.02 11.19 30.81
C TYR A 125 5.22 11.82 31.53
N LYS A 126 5.05 13.05 32.01
CA LYS A 126 6.11 13.79 32.72
C LYS A 126 5.50 14.60 33.87
N ASN A 127 6.11 14.55 35.05
CA ASN A 127 5.69 15.31 36.24
C ASN A 127 4.19 15.16 36.56
N SER A 128 3.70 13.92 36.56
CA SER A 128 2.29 13.58 36.79
C SER A 128 1.28 14.18 35.80
N LYS A 129 1.76 14.66 34.64
CA LYS A 129 0.94 15.21 33.56
C LYS A 129 1.19 14.45 32.26
N ILE A 130 0.12 14.26 31.49
CA ILE A 130 0.22 13.70 30.14
C ILE A 130 0.25 14.85 29.14
N LEU A 131 1.40 15.02 28.50
CA LEU A 131 1.62 16.00 27.44
C LEU A 131 1.40 15.34 26.08
N SER A 132 0.77 16.07 25.17
CA SER A 132 0.55 15.64 23.78
C SER A 132 1.12 16.68 22.84
N SER A 133 1.98 16.28 21.90
CA SER A 133 2.51 17.14 20.85
C SER A 133 2.05 16.62 19.48
N PHE A 134 1.73 17.55 18.59
CA PHE A 134 1.21 17.29 17.25
C PHE A 134 2.18 17.90 16.25
N SER A 135 2.56 17.12 15.26
CA SER A 135 3.54 17.51 14.22
C SER A 135 3.17 16.83 12.91
N GLY A 136 3.74 17.31 11.81
CA GLY A 136 3.49 16.73 10.50
C GLY A 136 4.29 17.45 9.43
N THR A 137 4.31 16.84 8.27
CA THR A 137 4.98 17.35 7.08
C THR A 137 4.03 17.23 5.91
N SER A 138 4.15 18.12 4.93
CA SER A 138 3.31 18.07 3.74
C SER A 138 4.09 18.46 2.51
N ASN A 139 3.94 17.65 1.48
CA ASN A 139 4.38 17.95 0.12
C ASN A 139 3.16 17.93 -0.82
N TYR A 140 2.06 18.54 -0.36
CA TYR A 140 0.82 18.73 -1.09
C TYR A 140 0.37 20.19 -0.96
N GLU A 141 0.33 20.90 -2.09
CA GLU A 141 0.12 22.37 -2.16
C GLU A 141 -1.11 22.87 -1.40
N GLY A 142 -2.19 22.09 -1.37
CA GLY A 142 -3.44 22.46 -0.69
C GLY A 142 -3.46 22.21 0.82
N TYR A 143 -2.37 21.71 1.42
CA TYR A 143 -2.29 21.38 2.85
C TYR A 143 -0.93 21.72 3.42
N PRO A 144 -0.63 22.99 3.73
CA PRO A 144 0.62 23.32 4.40
C PRO A 144 0.64 22.78 5.86
N PRO A 145 1.83 22.56 6.46
CA PRO A 145 1.98 21.92 7.77
C PRO A 145 1.12 22.51 8.91
N GLU A 146 0.81 23.80 8.86
CA GLU A 146 0.11 24.55 9.92
C GLU A 146 -1.37 24.15 10.03
N ILE A 147 -1.96 23.67 8.93
CA ILE A 147 -3.37 23.23 8.87
C ILE A 147 -3.49 21.70 8.89
N LEU A 148 -2.40 20.99 9.21
CA LEU A 148 -2.46 19.54 9.38
C LEU A 148 -3.19 19.12 10.65
N TRP A 149 -3.53 20.01 11.57
CA TRP A 149 -4.20 19.65 12.80
C TRP A 149 -5.28 20.68 13.14
N GLU A 150 -6.53 20.30 13.02
CA GLU A 150 -7.67 21.20 13.21
C GLU A 150 -8.54 20.77 14.40
N LYS A 151 -9.09 21.77 15.11
CA LYS A 151 -10.19 21.54 16.04
C LYS A 151 -11.50 21.36 15.24
N PRO A 152 -12.43 20.53 15.70
CA PRO A 152 -12.40 19.80 16.98
C PRO A 152 -11.69 18.44 16.93
N TRP A 153 -11.23 18.01 15.75
CA TRP A 153 -10.78 16.63 15.48
C TRP A 153 -9.64 16.16 16.38
N ILE A 154 -8.69 17.03 16.68
CA ILE A 154 -7.58 16.72 17.60
C ILE A 154 -8.04 16.26 18.99
N GLU A 155 -9.24 16.63 19.43
CA GLU A 155 -9.73 16.31 20.77
C GLU A 155 -10.07 14.83 20.92
N ASP A 156 -10.61 14.16 19.88
CA ASP A 156 -10.83 12.69 19.91
C ASP A 156 -9.49 11.96 20.14
N ILE A 157 -8.45 12.36 19.43
CA ILE A 157 -7.10 11.78 19.56
C ILE A 157 -6.55 12.03 20.96
N LYS A 158 -6.68 13.25 21.49
CA LYS A 158 -6.21 13.60 22.84
C LYS A 158 -6.93 12.81 23.92
N ILE A 159 -8.26 12.69 23.85
CA ILE A 159 -9.07 11.99 24.84
C ILE A 159 -8.65 10.53 24.92
N ILE A 160 -8.60 9.84 23.78
CA ILE A 160 -8.27 8.42 23.74
C ILE A 160 -6.80 8.18 24.10
N GLY A 161 -5.88 8.95 23.51
CA GLY A 161 -4.44 8.81 23.77
C GLY A 161 -4.05 9.10 25.22
N LYS A 162 -4.57 10.17 25.83
CA LYS A 162 -4.33 10.47 27.25
C LYS A 162 -4.92 9.40 28.16
N SER A 163 -6.10 8.88 27.83
CA SER A 163 -6.73 7.83 28.64
C SER A 163 -5.93 6.53 28.61
N LEU A 164 -5.37 6.17 27.44
CA LEU A 164 -4.47 5.00 27.30
C LEU A 164 -3.21 5.17 28.16
N VAL A 165 -2.52 6.32 28.03
CA VAL A 165 -1.31 6.59 28.81
C VAL A 165 -1.61 6.62 30.31
N SER A 166 -2.73 7.21 30.71
CA SER A 166 -3.19 7.21 32.10
C SER A 166 -3.45 5.80 32.62
N PHE A 167 -4.16 4.97 31.85
CA PHE A 167 -4.45 3.58 32.21
C PHE A 167 -3.16 2.79 32.49
N LEU A 168 -2.19 2.84 31.57
CA LEU A 168 -0.92 2.13 31.74
C LEU A 168 -0.12 2.65 32.94
N ASN A 169 -0.13 3.97 33.18
CA ASN A 169 0.52 4.55 34.35
C ASN A 169 -0.12 4.11 35.68
N ASN A 170 -1.41 3.76 35.67
CA ASN A 170 -2.13 3.29 36.85
C ASN A 170 -1.98 1.78 37.12
N ILE A 171 -1.41 0.99 36.19
CA ILE A 171 -1.14 -0.44 36.43
C ILE A 171 -0.05 -0.58 37.49
N LYS A 172 -0.35 -1.14 38.67
CA LYS A 172 0.62 -1.29 39.77
C LYS A 172 1.82 -2.15 39.38
N ASN A 173 1.58 -3.36 38.89
CA ASN A 173 2.61 -4.33 38.52
C ASN A 173 2.73 -4.46 37.00
N LEU A 174 3.12 -3.38 36.32
CA LEU A 174 3.23 -3.35 34.86
C LEU A 174 4.17 -4.43 34.33
N GLN A 175 5.26 -4.71 35.06
CA GLN A 175 6.24 -5.76 34.75
C GLN A 175 5.66 -7.19 34.71
N GLU A 176 4.52 -7.42 35.37
CA GLU A 176 3.86 -8.72 35.31
C GLU A 176 2.97 -8.87 34.07
N MET A 177 2.70 -7.81 33.31
CA MET A 177 1.77 -7.90 32.18
C MET A 177 2.40 -8.68 31.02
N CYS A 178 1.60 -9.46 30.29
CA CYS A 178 2.11 -10.27 29.17
C CYS A 178 2.60 -9.44 27.98
N PHE A 179 2.34 -8.13 27.98
CA PHE A 179 2.80 -7.15 27.02
C PHE A 179 3.97 -6.29 27.55
N TYR A 180 4.44 -6.52 28.78
CA TYR A 180 5.69 -5.93 29.24
C TYR A 180 6.86 -6.46 28.42
N ASP A 181 7.91 -5.64 28.33
CA ASP A 181 9.10 -5.91 27.53
C ASP A 181 8.80 -6.20 26.06
N LYS A 182 7.78 -5.52 25.50
CA LYS A 182 7.36 -5.67 24.11
C LYS A 182 7.08 -4.33 23.45
N LYS A 183 7.44 -4.23 22.18
CA LYS A 183 6.98 -3.18 21.28
C LYS A 183 5.70 -3.63 20.59
N LEU A 184 4.62 -2.92 20.88
CA LEU A 184 3.32 -3.15 20.25
C LEU A 184 3.05 -2.07 19.21
N MET A 185 2.40 -2.48 18.12
CA MET A 185 1.96 -1.57 17.08
C MET A 185 0.56 -1.97 16.64
N CYS A 186 -0.38 -1.04 16.55
CA CYS A 186 -1.63 -1.25 15.83
C CYS A 186 -1.56 -0.53 14.49
N LEU A 187 -2.11 -1.15 13.45
CA LEU A 187 -2.12 -0.62 12.09
C LEU A 187 -3.54 -0.65 11.52
N ASP A 188 -3.88 0.39 10.78
CA ASP A 188 -5.14 0.52 10.06
C ASP A 188 -4.90 1.25 8.73
N ILE A 189 -5.56 0.82 7.65
CA ILE A 189 -5.48 1.47 6.33
C ILE A 189 -6.83 2.02 5.90
N GLU A 190 -6.81 3.19 5.27
CA GLU A 190 -7.98 3.70 4.56
C GLU A 190 -7.84 3.55 3.07
N THR A 191 -8.86 2.95 2.48
CA THR A 191 -8.88 2.60 1.06
C THR A 191 -9.88 3.50 0.33
N THR A 192 -10.30 3.08 -0.87
CA THR A 192 -11.48 3.68 -1.49
C THR A 192 -12.74 3.03 -0.94
N ASP A 193 -13.84 3.78 -0.90
CA ASP A 193 -15.18 3.28 -0.57
C ASP A 193 -15.76 2.21 -1.53
N TYR A 194 -15.00 1.80 -2.55
CA TYR A 194 -15.37 0.74 -3.49
C TYR A 194 -14.49 -0.50 -3.28
N LEU A 195 -15.06 -1.49 -2.61
CA LEU A 195 -14.36 -2.67 -2.09
C LEU A 195 -13.49 -3.43 -3.14
N PRO A 196 -13.94 -3.67 -4.39
CA PRO A 196 -13.09 -4.35 -5.37
C PRO A 196 -11.80 -3.58 -5.69
N LYS A 197 -11.84 -2.24 -5.75
CA LYS A 197 -10.64 -1.43 -5.95
C LYS A 197 -9.75 -1.39 -4.70
N ALA A 198 -10.32 -1.44 -3.51
CA ALA A 198 -9.51 -1.55 -2.29
C ALA A 198 -8.55 -2.77 -2.37
N TYR A 199 -9.08 -3.93 -2.77
CA TYR A 199 -8.28 -5.15 -2.98
C TYR A 199 -7.29 -5.09 -4.15
N GLU A 200 -7.44 -4.15 -5.10
CA GLU A 200 -6.42 -3.88 -6.14
C GLU A 200 -5.23 -3.04 -5.63
N GLY A 201 -5.28 -2.56 -4.38
CA GLY A 201 -4.26 -1.72 -3.76
C GLY A 201 -4.55 -0.21 -3.82
N PHE A 202 -5.81 0.20 -3.97
CA PHE A 202 -6.19 1.62 -3.83
C PHE A 202 -6.23 2.03 -2.35
N VAL A 203 -5.05 2.24 -1.77
CA VAL A 203 -4.86 2.71 -0.39
C VAL A 203 -4.49 4.19 -0.40
N ASN A 204 -5.16 4.94 0.47
CA ASN A 204 -5.08 6.39 0.56
C ASN A 204 -4.43 6.86 1.86
N ILE A 205 -4.64 6.14 2.96
CA ILE A 205 -4.11 6.52 4.27
C ILE A 205 -3.59 5.24 4.93
N ILE A 206 -2.47 5.36 5.64
CA ILE A 206 -2.03 4.34 6.58
C ILE A 206 -1.80 5.02 7.92
N GLY A 207 -2.40 4.47 8.97
CA GLY A 207 -2.29 4.93 10.33
C GLY A 207 -1.67 3.86 11.20
N VAL A 208 -0.87 4.29 12.17
CA VAL A 208 -0.27 3.39 13.15
C VAL A 208 -0.27 4.03 14.54
N SER A 209 -0.51 3.21 15.56
CA SER A 209 -0.28 3.56 16.97
C SER A 209 0.75 2.61 17.55
N ILE A 210 1.70 3.14 18.31
CA ILE A 210 2.89 2.40 18.75
C ILE A 210 3.14 2.70 20.20
N ILE A 211 3.40 1.65 20.96
CA ILE A 211 3.93 1.76 22.31
C ILE A 211 5.08 0.80 22.46
N ASP A 212 6.22 1.33 22.90
CA ASP A 212 7.40 0.53 23.19
C ASP A 212 7.49 0.34 24.70
N LEU A 213 7.25 -0.90 25.15
CA LEU A 213 7.28 -1.27 26.56
C LEU A 213 8.57 -1.97 26.99
N ARG A 214 9.59 -1.97 26.14
CA ARG A 214 10.90 -2.60 26.39
C ARG A 214 11.79 -1.74 27.26
N GLU A 215 12.53 -2.41 28.14
CA GLU A 215 13.56 -1.78 29.00
C GLU A 215 13.07 -0.56 29.82
N ILE A 216 11.76 -0.51 30.10
CA ILE A 216 11.14 0.56 30.87
C ILE A 216 11.54 0.43 32.34
N LYS A 217 12.53 1.23 32.75
CA LYS A 217 12.97 1.36 34.17
C LYS A 217 12.01 2.17 35.04
N SER A 218 11.26 3.09 34.43
CA SER A 218 10.25 3.96 35.05
C SER A 218 9.05 4.00 34.13
N LYS A 219 7.80 4.22 34.60
CA LYS A 219 6.58 4.30 33.75
C LYS A 219 6.54 5.45 32.72
N ASN A 220 7.71 5.91 32.29
CA ASN A 220 7.92 6.84 31.21
C ASN A 220 8.09 6.07 29.90
N PHE A 221 7.02 6.05 29.11
CA PHE A 221 7.01 5.47 27.76
C PHE A 221 6.27 6.41 26.82
N PRO A 222 6.76 6.58 25.58
CA PRO A 222 6.06 7.35 24.57
C PRO A 222 4.96 6.49 23.93
N LEU A 223 3.73 7.03 23.88
CA LEU A 223 2.73 6.57 22.92
C LEU A 223 2.88 7.42 21.66
N ILE A 224 3.20 6.77 20.54
CA ILE A 224 3.42 7.40 19.24
C ILE A 224 2.27 7.04 18.33
N LEU A 225 1.69 8.04 17.68
CA LEU A 225 0.81 7.84 16.54
C LEU A 225 1.50 8.40 15.33
N PHE A 226 1.44 7.68 14.22
CA PHE A 226 1.96 8.15 12.95
C PHE A 226 0.96 7.83 11.85
N GLN A 227 0.84 8.71 10.87
CA GLN A 227 -0.09 8.57 9.77
C GLN A 227 0.48 9.17 8.51
N ALA A 228 0.26 8.52 7.37
CA ALA A 228 0.66 9.03 6.07
C ALA A 228 -0.52 8.99 5.09
N TYR A 229 -0.58 9.98 4.21
CA TYR A 229 -1.63 10.16 3.21
C TYR A 229 -1.03 10.14 1.82
N ASN A 230 -1.63 9.36 0.93
CA ASN A 230 -1.47 9.46 -0.50
C ASN A 230 -2.55 10.42 -1.02
N MET A 231 -2.24 11.72 -1.04
CA MET A 231 -3.19 12.75 -1.46
C MET A 231 -3.51 12.66 -2.95
N THR A 232 -2.74 11.93 -3.75
CA THR A 232 -3.06 11.71 -5.18
C THR A 232 -4.19 10.69 -5.37
N ARG A 233 -4.42 9.80 -4.38
CA ARG A 233 -5.32 8.64 -4.46
C ARG A 233 -4.96 7.63 -5.57
N GLU A 234 -3.76 7.71 -6.11
CA GLU A 234 -3.27 6.81 -7.16
C GLU A 234 -2.75 5.50 -6.56
N LYS A 235 -3.27 4.35 -7.01
CA LYS A 235 -2.82 3.03 -6.53
C LYS A 235 -1.34 2.75 -6.79
N THR A 236 -0.77 3.38 -7.82
CA THR A 236 0.65 3.28 -8.19
C THR A 236 1.58 3.92 -7.16
N ARG A 237 1.06 4.85 -6.36
CA ARG A 237 1.81 5.54 -5.30
C ARG A 237 1.56 4.92 -3.92
N ALA A 238 0.63 3.98 -3.78
CA ALA A 238 0.37 3.27 -2.52
C ALA A 238 1.61 2.60 -1.87
N PRO A 239 2.60 2.06 -2.62
CA PRO A 239 3.84 1.55 -2.03
C PRO A 239 4.60 2.54 -1.15
N LEU A 240 4.53 3.84 -1.48
CA LEU A 240 5.20 4.89 -0.70
C LEU A 240 4.63 4.98 0.72
N LEU A 241 3.34 4.69 0.93
CA LEU A 241 2.76 4.63 2.28
C LEU A 241 3.46 3.59 3.15
N LEU A 242 3.73 2.40 2.59
CA LEU A 242 4.43 1.32 3.29
C LEU A 242 5.90 1.66 3.55
N LYS A 243 6.56 2.30 2.58
CA LYS A 243 7.94 2.79 2.73
C LYS A 243 8.07 3.84 3.83
N ILE A 244 7.11 4.77 3.92
CA ILE A 244 7.08 5.81 4.96
C ILE A 244 6.93 5.19 6.35
N ILE A 245 6.10 4.14 6.51
CA ILE A 245 5.92 3.49 7.82
C ILE A 245 6.95 2.40 8.13
N GLU A 246 7.79 2.00 7.17
CA GLU A 246 8.79 0.93 7.31
C GLU A 246 9.69 1.09 8.56
N PRO A 247 10.21 2.30 8.89
CA PRO A 247 11.01 2.48 10.10
C PRO A 247 10.29 2.12 11.39
N TYR A 248 8.96 2.24 11.42
CA TYR A 248 8.13 1.94 12.59
C TYR A 248 7.83 0.45 12.74
N LEU A 249 7.84 -0.31 11.64
CA LEU A 249 7.62 -1.77 11.62
C LEU A 249 8.80 -2.54 12.22
N LYS A 250 10.00 -1.92 12.25
CA LYS A 250 11.22 -2.54 12.76
C LYS A 250 11.08 -2.93 14.23
N ASP A 251 11.50 -4.16 14.56
CA ASP A 251 11.56 -4.72 15.92
C ASP A 251 10.22 -4.67 16.67
N VAL A 252 9.09 -4.73 15.95
CA VAL A 252 7.75 -4.85 16.56
C VAL A 252 7.51 -6.30 16.95
N ASP A 253 7.25 -6.53 18.24
CA ASP A 253 6.99 -7.86 18.80
C ASP A 253 5.57 -8.36 18.51
N THR A 254 4.60 -7.44 18.40
CA THR A 254 3.20 -7.78 18.12
C THR A 254 2.54 -6.69 17.31
N LEU A 255 2.09 -7.04 16.10
CA LEU A 255 1.23 -6.21 15.27
C LEU A 255 -0.24 -6.51 15.61
N LEU A 256 -1.00 -5.47 15.92
CA LEU A 256 -2.42 -5.50 16.14
C LEU A 256 -3.11 -4.96 14.89
N VAL A 257 -4.22 -5.60 14.51
CA VAL A 257 -5.11 -5.13 13.45
C VAL A 257 -6.56 -5.39 13.87
N PHE A 258 -7.49 -4.75 13.18
CA PHE A 258 -8.91 -5.08 13.29
C PHE A 258 -9.40 -5.51 11.92
N ASN A 259 -9.62 -6.81 11.71
CA ASN A 259 -9.89 -7.47 10.43
C ASN A 259 -8.65 -7.70 9.55
N ARG A 260 -7.82 -8.68 9.92
CA ARG A 260 -6.62 -9.07 9.16
C ARG A 260 -6.92 -9.46 7.71
N ASN A 261 -8.12 -9.98 7.44
CA ASN A 261 -8.52 -10.41 6.10
C ASN A 261 -8.74 -9.23 5.15
N PHE A 262 -8.81 -8.01 5.68
CA PHE A 262 -8.87 -6.78 4.92
C PHE A 262 -7.49 -6.11 4.86
N ASP A 263 -6.99 -5.56 5.98
CA ASP A 263 -5.80 -4.70 5.99
C ASP A 263 -4.55 -5.45 5.53
N ILE A 264 -4.24 -6.58 6.19
CA ILE A 264 -3.04 -7.37 5.90
C ILE A 264 -3.10 -7.93 4.48
N LYS A 265 -4.28 -8.35 4.02
CA LYS A 265 -4.47 -8.85 2.66
C LYS A 265 -4.16 -7.77 1.61
N ILE A 266 -4.66 -6.54 1.80
CA ILE A 266 -4.41 -5.43 0.88
C ILE A 266 -2.94 -5.01 0.91
N ILE A 267 -2.33 -4.94 2.10
CA ILE A 267 -0.90 -4.65 2.24
C ILE A 267 -0.06 -5.70 1.52
N ASN A 268 -0.33 -6.98 1.71
CA ASN A 268 0.37 -8.06 1.01
C ASN A 268 0.17 -7.98 -0.52
N THR A 269 -1.01 -7.59 -1.00
CA THR A 269 -1.22 -7.32 -2.42
C THR A 269 -0.28 -6.24 -2.94
N ILE A 270 -0.11 -5.13 -2.19
CA ILE A 270 0.81 -4.05 -2.58
C ILE A 270 2.27 -4.54 -2.53
N VAL A 271 2.68 -5.19 -1.44
CA VAL A 271 4.04 -5.71 -1.26
C VAL A 271 4.43 -6.64 -2.42
N ASN A 272 3.56 -7.61 -2.74
CA ASN A 272 3.81 -8.57 -3.81
C ASN A 272 3.82 -7.92 -5.19
N LYS A 273 2.84 -7.04 -5.46
CA LYS A 273 2.69 -6.39 -6.78
C LYS A 273 3.85 -5.46 -7.12
N PHE A 274 4.43 -4.80 -6.12
CA PHE A 274 5.54 -3.86 -6.30
C PHE A 274 6.89 -4.42 -5.82
N SER A 275 6.96 -5.72 -5.51
CA SER A 275 8.18 -6.41 -5.04
C SER A 275 8.90 -5.68 -3.90
N LEU A 276 8.13 -5.16 -2.94
CA LEU A 276 8.68 -4.36 -1.84
C LEU A 276 9.44 -5.27 -0.87
N LYS A 277 10.66 -4.89 -0.52
CA LYS A 277 11.44 -5.54 0.55
C LYS A 277 10.98 -5.08 1.94
N ILE A 278 9.70 -5.26 2.25
CA ILE A 278 9.09 -4.93 3.53
C ILE A 278 8.52 -6.21 4.13
N THR A 279 8.82 -6.48 5.39
CA THR A 279 8.29 -7.64 6.12
C THR A 279 7.45 -7.16 7.28
N LEU A 280 6.19 -7.60 7.33
CA LEU A 280 5.32 -7.35 8.47
C LEU A 280 5.77 -8.18 9.69
N PRO A 281 5.54 -7.70 10.92
CA PRO A 281 5.85 -8.44 12.14
C PRO A 281 5.23 -9.85 12.13
N LYS A 282 6.00 -10.85 12.56
CA LYS A 282 5.59 -12.26 12.51
C LYS A 282 4.32 -12.53 13.32
N LYS A 283 4.20 -11.90 14.50
CA LYS A 283 3.05 -12.08 15.38
C LYS A 283 2.01 -11.01 15.08
N ILE A 284 0.90 -11.45 14.48
CA ILE A 284 -0.27 -10.62 14.19
C ILE A 284 -1.43 -11.08 15.08
N VAL A 285 -2.01 -10.15 15.85
CA VAL A 285 -3.23 -10.37 16.63
C VAL A 285 -4.35 -9.59 15.98
N ASP A 286 -5.48 -10.26 15.73
CA ASP A 286 -6.66 -9.63 15.16
C ASP A 286 -7.72 -9.46 16.24
N LEU A 287 -8.06 -8.20 16.52
CA LEU A 287 -9.05 -7.88 17.54
C LEU A 287 -10.48 -8.24 17.09
N GLN A 288 -10.69 -8.49 15.79
CA GLN A 288 -11.98 -8.97 15.29
C GLN A 288 -12.31 -10.39 15.80
N GLU A 289 -11.30 -11.17 16.19
CA GLU A 289 -11.50 -12.48 16.83
C GLU A 289 -12.18 -12.38 18.20
N HIS A 290 -12.06 -11.22 18.87
CA HIS A 290 -12.67 -10.94 20.18
C HIS A 290 -13.90 -10.05 20.08
N PHE A 291 -13.98 -9.21 19.05
CA PHE A 291 -15.07 -8.25 18.86
C PHE A 291 -15.58 -8.30 17.43
N PRO A 292 -16.89 -8.53 17.19
CA PRO A 292 -17.40 -8.67 15.82
C PRO A 292 -17.36 -7.35 15.02
N SER A 293 -17.25 -6.20 15.68
CA SER A 293 -17.12 -4.90 15.03
C SER A 293 -16.39 -3.88 15.91
N LEU A 294 -15.80 -2.85 15.28
CA LEU A 294 -15.15 -1.75 16.01
C LEU A 294 -16.13 -1.01 16.93
N VAL A 295 -17.43 -0.97 16.59
CA VAL A 295 -18.48 -0.41 17.46
C VAL A 295 -18.59 -1.21 18.76
N ARG A 296 -18.56 -2.54 18.69
CA ARG A 296 -18.59 -3.39 19.90
C ARG A 296 -17.32 -3.25 20.73
N LEU A 297 -16.17 -3.12 20.07
CA LEU A 297 -14.89 -2.85 20.72
C LEU A 297 -14.90 -1.52 21.47
N GLU A 298 -15.42 -0.46 20.85
CA GLU A 298 -15.50 0.87 21.46
C GLU A 298 -16.52 0.94 22.60
N ASN A 299 -17.63 0.22 22.49
CA ASN A 299 -18.58 0.07 23.61
C ASN A 299 -17.93 -0.64 24.80
N PHE A 300 -17.14 -1.68 24.54
CA PHE A 300 -16.34 -2.32 25.59
C PHE A 300 -15.36 -1.32 26.21
N LEU A 301 -14.56 -0.62 25.41
CA LEU A 301 -13.61 0.38 25.90
C LEU A 301 -14.30 1.45 26.75
N SER A 302 -15.43 1.97 26.28
CA SER A 302 -16.23 2.94 27.03
C SER A 302 -16.73 2.38 28.36
N SER A 303 -17.10 1.10 28.44
CA SER A 303 -17.56 0.48 29.70
C SER A 303 -16.42 0.31 30.71
N GLN A 304 -15.19 0.11 30.23
CA GLN A 304 -14.03 -0.16 31.08
C GLN A 304 -13.36 1.13 31.58
N VAL A 305 -13.27 2.16 30.74
CA VAL A 305 -12.48 3.37 31.03
C VAL A 305 -13.20 4.68 30.70
N GLY A 306 -14.48 4.64 30.34
CA GLY A 306 -15.30 5.84 30.07
C GLY A 306 -14.96 6.57 28.76
N VAL A 307 -14.07 6.01 27.93
CA VAL A 307 -13.59 6.65 26.71
C VAL A 307 -14.60 6.51 25.58
N LYS A 308 -14.97 7.64 24.96
CA LYS A 308 -15.82 7.71 23.76
C LYS A 308 -15.26 8.74 22.78
N ARG A 309 -15.49 8.53 21.49
CA ARG A 309 -15.30 9.57 20.46
C ARG A 309 -16.36 10.65 20.67
N ALA A 310 -15.96 11.92 20.54
CA ALA A 310 -16.84 13.07 20.64
C ALA A 310 -17.25 13.59 19.25
N TYR A 311 -16.38 13.47 18.24
CA TYR A 311 -16.58 14.14 16.94
C TYR A 311 -16.65 13.19 15.74
N THR A 312 -15.91 12.08 15.76
CA THR A 312 -15.90 11.09 14.67
C THR A 312 -16.85 9.92 14.95
N SER A 313 -17.43 9.32 13.89
CA SER A 313 -18.36 8.20 14.00
C SER A 313 -18.14 7.13 12.93
N LYS A 314 -18.32 5.85 13.31
CA LYS A 314 -18.12 4.65 12.48
C LYS A 314 -19.03 4.56 11.25
N PHE A 315 -20.24 5.09 11.33
CA PHE A 315 -21.21 4.95 10.25
C PHE A 315 -21.04 5.98 9.12
N LYS A 316 -20.03 6.85 9.22
CA LYS A 316 -19.83 7.99 8.32
C LYS A 316 -18.64 7.84 7.38
N TYR A 317 -18.05 6.64 7.28
CA TYR A 317 -16.86 6.43 6.44
C TYR A 317 -17.03 6.97 5.02
N SER A 318 -18.10 6.61 4.32
CA SER A 318 -18.35 7.05 2.94
C SER A 318 -18.54 8.57 2.84
N GLU A 319 -19.05 9.23 3.88
CA GLU A 319 -19.13 10.70 3.96
C GLU A 319 -17.73 11.31 4.08
N TYR A 320 -16.91 10.75 4.99
CA TYR A 320 -15.54 11.21 5.24
C TYR A 320 -14.64 10.99 4.03
N TYR A 321 -14.78 9.85 3.36
CA TYR A 321 -14.06 9.53 2.15
C TYR A 321 -14.46 10.46 0.99
N LYS A 322 -15.73 10.86 0.86
CA LYS A 322 -16.15 11.85 -0.15
C LYS A 322 -15.46 13.20 0.06
N LEU A 323 -15.33 13.66 1.30
CA LEU A 323 -14.60 14.89 1.63
C LEU A 323 -13.11 14.77 1.29
N PHE A 324 -12.49 13.66 1.66
CA PHE A 324 -11.08 13.38 1.32
C PHE A 324 -10.85 13.26 -0.19
N LYS A 325 -11.80 12.64 -0.90
CA LYS A 325 -11.74 12.47 -2.34
C LYS A 325 -11.75 13.82 -3.07
N GLY A 326 -12.47 14.80 -2.52
CA GLY A 326 -12.71 16.11 -3.11
C GLY A 326 -13.64 16.04 -4.32
N LYS A 327 -13.86 17.19 -4.94
CA LYS A 327 -14.74 17.35 -6.12
C LYS A 327 -13.99 17.08 -7.42
N GLY A 328 -14.68 16.47 -8.39
CA GLY A 328 -14.13 16.20 -9.73
C GLY A 328 -13.08 15.07 -9.77
N LYS A 329 -12.51 14.84 -10.96
CA LYS A 329 -11.57 13.71 -11.18
C LYS A 329 -10.25 13.88 -10.42
N LYS A 330 -9.69 15.10 -10.40
CA LYS A 330 -8.42 15.43 -9.71
C LYS A 330 -8.60 15.63 -8.19
N GLY A 331 -9.83 15.88 -7.73
CA GLY A 331 -10.15 16.09 -6.31
C GLY A 331 -9.78 17.49 -5.84
N PHE A 332 -10.62 18.47 -6.14
CA PHE A 332 -10.56 19.84 -5.63
C PHE A 332 -11.21 19.93 -4.23
N ASP A 333 -10.82 20.89 -3.39
CA ASP A 333 -11.32 21.05 -2.00
C ASP A 333 -11.25 19.76 -1.16
N LYS A 334 -10.16 19.01 -1.25
CA LYS A 334 -9.99 17.81 -0.40
C LYS A 334 -9.99 18.20 1.06
N LYS A 335 -10.57 17.35 1.91
CA LYS A 335 -10.42 17.47 3.36
C LYS A 335 -9.76 16.26 3.98
N ILE A 336 -8.67 16.46 4.71
CA ILE A 336 -8.02 15.37 5.46
C ILE A 336 -8.75 15.04 6.76
N GLU A 337 -9.54 15.97 7.30
CA GLU A 337 -10.49 15.70 8.37
C GLU A 337 -11.91 15.56 7.82
N PRO A 338 -12.72 14.65 8.40
CA PRO A 338 -12.46 13.87 9.61
C PRO A 338 -11.83 12.49 9.40
N ILE A 339 -11.57 12.08 8.15
CA ILE A 339 -11.05 10.73 7.84
C ILE A 339 -9.69 10.46 8.51
N GLY A 340 -8.88 11.50 8.68
CA GLY A 340 -7.59 11.43 9.33
C GLY A 340 -7.69 11.06 10.80
N THR A 341 -8.51 11.79 11.55
CA THR A 341 -8.81 11.48 12.95
C THR A 341 -9.49 10.14 13.10
N TYR A 342 -10.42 9.81 12.18
CA TYR A 342 -11.05 8.51 12.14
C TYR A 342 -10.02 7.37 12.06
N ASN A 343 -9.10 7.40 11.09
CA ASN A 343 -8.07 6.37 10.94
C ASN A 343 -7.12 6.29 12.15
N LEU A 344 -6.68 7.42 12.71
CA LEU A 344 -5.84 7.40 13.91
C LEU A 344 -6.55 6.79 15.12
N THR A 345 -7.84 7.10 15.30
CA THR A 345 -8.63 6.53 16.39
C THR A 345 -8.91 5.04 16.16
N ASP A 346 -9.03 4.59 14.91
CA ASP A 346 -9.13 3.17 14.51
C ASP A 346 -7.86 2.37 14.81
N THR A 347 -6.70 3.02 14.95
CA THR A 347 -5.49 2.38 15.49
C THR A 347 -5.39 2.45 17.01
N LEU A 348 -5.90 3.51 17.63
CA LEU A 348 -5.80 3.71 19.07
C LEU A 348 -6.73 2.80 19.86
N THR A 349 -7.99 2.68 19.44
CA THR A 349 -9.00 1.94 20.21
C THR A 349 -8.71 0.44 20.26
N PRO A 350 -8.21 -0.24 19.21
CA PRO A 350 -7.80 -1.63 19.31
C PRO A 350 -6.54 -1.82 20.15
N LEU A 351 -5.54 -0.92 20.04
CA LEU A 351 -4.35 -0.96 20.90
C LEU A 351 -4.75 -0.85 22.38
N PHE A 352 -5.59 0.12 22.72
CA PHE A 352 -6.03 0.33 24.09
C PHE A 352 -6.83 -0.88 24.61
N THR A 353 -7.77 -1.38 23.80
CA THR A 353 -8.55 -2.57 24.16
C THR A 353 -7.67 -3.79 24.39
N TYR A 354 -6.66 -4.02 23.55
CA TYR A 354 -5.70 -5.11 23.73
C TYR A 354 -4.99 -5.02 25.08
N LEU A 355 -4.53 -3.81 25.46
CA LEU A 355 -3.87 -3.59 26.74
C LEU A 355 -4.80 -3.88 27.93
N ILE A 356 -6.07 -3.46 27.86
CA ILE A 356 -7.06 -3.74 28.92
C ILE A 356 -7.34 -5.24 29.06
N LEU A 357 -7.65 -5.93 27.96
CA LEU A 357 -7.94 -7.36 27.97
C LEU A 357 -6.79 -8.17 28.58
N ASN A 358 -5.56 -7.80 28.26
CA ASN A 358 -4.37 -8.50 28.73
C ASN A 358 -3.89 -8.05 30.12
N SER A 359 -4.46 -6.98 30.66
CA SER A 359 -4.28 -6.59 32.06
C SER A 359 -5.25 -7.36 32.97
N ASN A 360 -6.51 -7.50 32.56
CA ASN A 360 -7.56 -8.16 33.37
C ASN A 360 -7.43 -9.69 33.42
N LYS A 361 -6.93 -10.34 32.35
CA LYS A 361 -6.72 -11.80 32.31
C LYS A 361 -5.78 -12.33 33.42
N LYS A 362 -4.87 -11.51 33.95
CA LYS A 362 -4.01 -11.89 35.09
C LYS A 362 -4.67 -11.61 36.45
N GLN A 363 -5.52 -10.60 36.57
CA GLN A 363 -6.26 -10.35 37.81
C GLN A 363 -7.22 -11.51 38.12
N ASN A 364 -7.90 -12.08 37.12
CA ASN A 364 -8.80 -13.21 37.32
C ASN A 364 -8.09 -14.54 37.65
N LYS A 365 -6.83 -14.74 37.21
CA LYS A 365 -6.06 -15.93 37.60
C LYS A 365 -5.58 -15.92 39.05
N LYS A 366 -5.46 -14.75 39.68
CA LYS A 366 -5.09 -14.62 41.10
C LYS A 366 -6.23 -15.00 42.05
N TYR A 367 -7.49 -15.01 41.59
CA TYR A 367 -8.67 -15.40 42.37
C TYR A 367 -9.12 -16.85 42.15
N GLN A 368 -8.43 -17.62 41.30
CA GLN A 368 -8.72 -19.05 41.07
C GLN A 368 -7.61 -19.98 41.61
N GLY A 369 -6.69 -19.43 42.43
CA GLY A 369 -5.54 -20.16 42.98
C GLY A 369 -5.60 -20.44 44.48
N ASP A 370 -6.67 -20.06 45.17
CA ASP A 370 -6.93 -20.39 46.58
C ASP A 370 -8.33 -21.00 46.70
N ASN A 371 -8.45 -22.29 46.38
CA ASN A 371 -9.54 -23.17 46.82
C ASN A 371 -9.07 -24.62 46.76
#